data_AF-A0A954ZSG9-F1
#
_entry.id   AF-A0A954ZSG9-F1
#
_cell.length_a   1.000
_cell.length_b   1.000
_cell.length_c   1.000
_cell.angle_alpha   90.00
_cell.angle_beta   90.00
_cell.angle_gamma   90.00
#
_symmetry.space_group_name_H-M   'P 1'
#
loop_
_entity.id
_entity.type
_entity.pdbx_description
1 polymer ?
#
loop_
_entity_poly.entity_id
_entity_poly.type
_entity_poly.pdbx_seq_one_letter_code
_entity_poly.pdbx_strand_id
1 'polypeptide(L)'
;MSVRSVLALSLMCFTLVGCETYEEEAPVNPFFAGMEGVSGPGATKDRKARIADPRYLPAEAQREVDDDGNVTLRAKGPRHLMRHIFETLRNNERELFIDQVLSNATKQEFIDHGKDPNEAFDMLLEDFEMINQLFARMPMAENAPNARFETIGTNMHRMRLIKGVGKDLKWQGFDMITEDGYEKLLWFYEER
;
A
#
# COMPACT_ATOMS: atom_id res chain seq x y z
N MET A 1 62.20 -4.21 -64.93
CA MET A 1 62.15 -5.68 -64.74
C MET A 1 61.35 -5.92 -63.45
N SER A 2 60.04 -6.19 -63.49
CA SER A 2 59.39 -7.48 -63.85
C SER A 2 59.87 -8.59 -62.88
N VAL A 3 59.07 -9.31 -62.07
CA VAL A 3 57.95 -10.21 -62.41
C VAL A 3 57.22 -10.64 -61.11
N ARG A 4 55.89 -10.42 -61.04
CA ARG A 4 54.79 -11.37 -60.72
C ARG A 4 55.03 -12.52 -59.70
N SER A 5 54.26 -12.58 -58.60
CA SER A 5 52.96 -13.29 -58.43
C SER A 5 53.09 -14.79 -58.14
N VAL A 6 52.33 -15.31 -57.15
CA VAL A 6 51.36 -16.45 -57.25
C VAL A 6 51.14 -17.20 -55.92
N LEU A 7 49.85 -17.22 -55.48
CA LEU A 7 49.06 -18.26 -54.78
C LEU A 7 49.48 -18.78 -53.38
N ALA A 8 48.60 -19.20 -52.44
CA ALA A 8 47.13 -19.27 -52.36
C ALA A 8 46.67 -19.68 -50.92
N LEU A 9 45.38 -19.41 -50.67
CA LEU A 9 44.39 -20.27 -49.99
C LEU A 9 44.23 -20.28 -48.45
N SER A 10 42.95 -20.06 -48.06
CA SER A 10 42.26 -20.48 -46.82
C SER A 10 42.59 -19.69 -45.55
N LEU A 11 41.63 -19.19 -44.76
CA LEU A 11 40.33 -19.76 -44.43
C LEU A 11 39.36 -18.65 -43.96
N MET A 12 38.19 -18.68 -44.60
CA MET A 12 36.98 -17.94 -44.29
C MET A 12 36.43 -18.41 -42.92
N CYS A 13 36.36 -17.54 -41.92
CA CYS A 13 35.59 -17.80 -40.69
C CYS A 13 34.61 -16.66 -40.46
N PHE A 14 33.37 -16.97 -40.81
CA PHE A 14 32.13 -16.27 -40.52
C PHE A 14 32.06 -15.88 -39.03
N THR A 15 31.96 -14.59 -38.73
CA THR A 15 31.34 -14.12 -37.49
C THR A 15 29.98 -13.54 -37.85
N LEU A 16 29.02 -14.44 -38.05
CA LEU A 16 27.61 -14.08 -37.98
C LEU A 16 27.32 -13.72 -36.51
N VAL A 17 27.31 -12.42 -36.23
CA VAL A 17 26.71 -11.87 -35.01
C VAL A 17 25.24 -12.27 -35.06
N GLY A 18 24.89 -13.30 -34.30
CA GLY A 18 23.50 -13.68 -34.06
C GLY A 18 22.79 -12.53 -33.36
N CYS A 19 22.00 -11.76 -34.11
CA CYS A 19 20.83 -11.11 -33.52
C CYS A 19 19.89 -12.23 -33.11
N GLU A 20 20.00 -12.66 -31.87
CA GLU A 20 18.97 -13.43 -31.20
C GLU A 20 17.75 -12.51 -31.09
N THR A 21 16.81 -12.65 -32.01
CA THR A 21 15.50 -12.02 -31.89
C THR A 21 14.80 -12.69 -30.71
N TYR A 22 14.81 -12.02 -29.57
CA TYR A 22 13.91 -12.37 -28.48
C TYR A 22 12.48 -12.12 -28.96
N GLU A 23 11.78 -13.19 -29.34
CA GLU A 23 10.33 -13.18 -29.36
C GLU A 23 9.87 -13.09 -27.90
N GLU A 24 9.61 -11.86 -27.44
CA GLU A 24 8.78 -11.67 -26.26
C GLU A 24 7.36 -12.11 -26.66
N GLU A 25 7.01 -13.35 -26.34
CA GLU A 25 5.63 -13.82 -26.40
C GLU A 25 4.79 -12.94 -25.46
N ALA A 26 4.23 -11.87 -26.01
CA ALA A 26 3.24 -11.07 -25.32
C ALA A 26 2.16 -12.04 -24.82
N PRO A 27 1.82 -12.04 -23.52
CA PRO A 27 0.84 -12.96 -22.98
C PRO A 27 -0.52 -12.63 -23.60
N VAL A 28 -0.89 -13.34 -24.66
CA VAL A 28 -2.24 -13.32 -25.21
C VAL A 28 -3.12 -13.98 -24.17
N ASN A 29 -3.88 -13.17 -23.44
CA ASN A 29 -4.83 -13.64 -22.43
C ASN A 29 -6.21 -13.65 -23.11
N PRO A 30 -6.61 -14.74 -23.80
CA PRO A 30 -7.91 -14.78 -24.46
C PRO A 30 -9.01 -14.59 -23.43
N PHE A 31 -10.12 -13.98 -23.84
CA PHE A 31 -11.27 -13.63 -22.99
C PHE A 31 -11.79 -14.79 -22.11
N PHE A 32 -11.54 -16.05 -22.50
CA PHE A 32 -11.96 -17.27 -21.82
C PHE A 32 -10.85 -17.98 -21.02
N ALA A 33 -9.65 -17.39 -20.89
CA ALA A 33 -8.57 -17.95 -20.09
C ALA A 33 -8.99 -18.07 -18.61
N GLY A 34 -9.03 -19.30 -18.10
CA GLY A 34 -9.35 -19.59 -16.69
C GLY A 34 -10.77 -20.13 -16.41
N MET A 35 -11.61 -20.32 -17.42
CA MET A 35 -12.86 -21.09 -17.27
C MET A 35 -12.57 -22.60 -17.21
N GLU A 36 -13.28 -23.30 -16.32
CA GLU A 36 -13.17 -24.75 -16.19
C GLU A 36 -13.60 -25.43 -17.51
N GLY A 37 -12.69 -26.21 -18.11
CA GLY A 37 -12.94 -26.93 -19.37
C GLY A 37 -12.46 -26.27 -20.66
N VAL A 38 -11.83 -25.09 -20.62
CA VAL A 38 -11.29 -24.42 -21.83
C VAL A 38 -9.82 -24.79 -22.06
N SER A 39 -9.51 -25.33 -23.25
CA SER A 39 -8.16 -25.64 -23.73
C SER A 39 -7.92 -25.01 -25.10
N GLY A 40 -6.81 -24.29 -25.28
CA GLY A 40 -6.41 -23.68 -26.56
C GLY A 40 -5.03 -23.01 -26.47
N PRO A 41 -4.41 -22.63 -27.61
CA PRO A 41 -3.14 -21.89 -27.61
C PRO A 41 -3.29 -20.59 -26.80
N GLY A 42 -2.46 -20.40 -25.76
CA GLY A 42 -2.56 -19.26 -24.84
C GLY A 42 -3.40 -19.49 -23.57
N ALA A 43 -4.08 -20.64 -23.44
CA ALA A 43 -4.75 -21.05 -22.20
C ALA A 43 -3.71 -21.56 -21.19
N THR A 44 -2.93 -20.65 -20.62
CA THR A 44 -2.00 -20.98 -19.53
C THR A 44 -2.79 -21.12 -18.22
N LYS A 45 -2.71 -22.28 -17.58
CA LYS A 45 -3.15 -22.48 -16.18
C LYS A 45 -2.26 -21.75 -15.18
N ASP A 46 -1.07 -21.35 -15.62
CA ASP A 46 -0.21 -20.44 -14.87
C ASP A 46 -0.82 -19.06 -14.87
N ARG A 47 -1.58 -18.78 -13.81
CA ARG A 47 -1.72 -17.41 -13.30
C ARG A 47 -0.30 -16.90 -13.01
N LYS A 48 0.41 -16.42 -14.05
CA LYS A 48 1.64 -15.65 -13.90
C LYS A 48 1.39 -14.69 -12.74
N ALA A 49 2.24 -14.82 -11.73
CA ALA A 49 2.13 -14.22 -10.41
C ALA A 49 1.30 -12.93 -10.47
N ARG A 50 0.07 -12.95 -9.92
CA ARG A 50 -0.58 -11.69 -9.56
C ARG A 50 0.47 -10.96 -8.74
N ILE A 51 0.94 -9.81 -9.24
CA ILE A 51 1.82 -8.92 -8.48
C ILE A 51 1.12 -8.77 -7.13
N ALA A 52 1.70 -9.38 -6.09
CA ALA A 52 1.09 -9.35 -4.78
C ALA A 52 1.04 -7.88 -4.38
N ASP A 53 -0.14 -7.38 -4.01
CA ASP A 53 -0.27 -6.01 -3.56
C ASP A 53 0.68 -5.83 -2.37
N PRO A 54 1.69 -4.93 -2.45
CA PRO A 54 2.65 -4.74 -1.36
C PRO A 54 2.00 -4.26 -0.07
N ARG A 55 0.74 -3.79 -0.14
CA ARG A 55 -0.07 -3.38 1.02
C ARG A 55 -0.79 -4.55 1.68
N TYR A 56 -0.81 -5.73 1.07
CA TYR A 56 -1.44 -6.90 1.67
C TYR A 56 -0.60 -7.42 2.84
N LEU A 57 -1.22 -7.51 4.01
CA LEU A 57 -0.72 -8.26 5.15
C LEU A 57 -1.84 -9.19 5.65
N PRO A 58 -1.53 -10.46 5.94
CA PRO A 58 -2.50 -11.35 6.57
C PRO A 58 -2.85 -10.82 7.98
N ALA A 59 -4.02 -11.19 8.50
CA ALA A 59 -4.58 -10.57 9.70
C ALA A 59 -3.69 -10.75 10.94
N GLU A 60 -3.02 -11.89 11.03
CA GLU A 60 -2.04 -12.26 12.06
C GLU A 60 -0.77 -11.40 12.01
N ALA A 61 -0.35 -10.93 10.84
CA ALA A 61 0.83 -10.09 10.69
C ALA A 61 0.54 -8.59 10.91
N GLN A 62 -0.73 -8.22 11.11
CA GLN A 62 -1.14 -6.84 11.39
C GLN A 62 -1.03 -6.50 12.88
N ARG A 63 -1.29 -7.47 13.77
CA ARG A 63 -1.18 -7.36 15.23
C ARG A 63 -0.49 -8.63 15.74
N GLU A 64 0.82 -8.53 15.94
CA GLU A 64 1.66 -9.64 16.44
C GLU A 64 1.82 -9.49 17.96
N VAL A 65 1.73 -10.60 18.68
CA VAL A 65 2.05 -10.67 20.11
C VAL A 65 3.24 -11.60 20.24
N ASP A 66 4.33 -11.12 20.84
CA ASP A 66 5.52 -11.95 21.08
C ASP A 66 5.36 -12.86 22.32
N ASP A 67 6.38 -13.68 22.58
CA ASP A 67 6.39 -14.61 23.72
C ASP A 67 6.40 -13.88 25.08
N ASP A 68 6.83 -12.61 25.10
CA ASP A 68 6.88 -11.74 26.28
C ASP A 68 5.57 -10.95 26.49
N GLY A 69 4.63 -11.04 25.54
CA GLY A 69 3.34 -10.36 25.57
C GLY A 69 3.34 -8.94 24.99
N ASN A 70 4.44 -8.48 24.39
CA ASN A 70 4.49 -7.19 23.71
C ASN A 70 3.69 -7.24 22.41
N VAL A 71 2.92 -6.18 22.15
CA VAL A 71 2.09 -6.06 20.96
C VAL A 71 2.79 -5.19 19.92
N THR A 72 2.90 -5.70 18.69
CA THR A 72 3.39 -4.94 17.53
C THR A 72 2.28 -4.78 16.49
N LEU A 73 1.97 -3.54 16.15
CA LEU A 73 1.00 -3.15 15.13
C LEU A 73 1.71 -2.76 13.83
N ARG A 74 1.32 -3.42 12.74
CA ARG A 74 1.85 -3.14 11.39
C ARG A 74 0.75 -2.70 10.46
N ALA A 75 0.86 -1.48 9.95
CA ALA A 75 -0.06 -0.95 8.94
C ALA A 75 0.67 -0.74 7.62
N LYS A 76 0.46 -1.62 6.64
CA LYS A 76 0.97 -1.45 5.25
C LYS A 76 0.04 -0.66 4.33
N GLY A 77 -1.07 -0.16 4.87
CA GLY A 77 -2.03 0.61 4.09
C GLY A 77 -3.18 1.15 4.93
N PRO A 78 -4.07 1.95 4.32
CA PRO A 78 -5.14 2.65 5.01
C PRO A 78 -6.07 1.72 5.79
N ARG A 79 -6.47 0.59 5.20
CA ARG A 79 -7.34 -0.39 5.86
C ARG A 79 -6.75 -0.92 7.17
N HIS A 80 -5.45 -1.18 7.20
CA HIS A 80 -4.77 -1.67 8.39
C HIS A 80 -4.68 -0.58 9.46
N LEU A 81 -4.34 0.65 9.05
CA LEU A 81 -4.30 1.79 9.96
C LEU A 81 -5.68 2.09 10.57
N MET A 82 -6.76 2.04 9.78
CA MET A 82 -8.12 2.19 10.29
C MET A 82 -8.46 1.17 11.38
N ARG A 83 -8.10 -0.11 11.14
CA ARG A 83 -8.31 -1.17 12.12
C ARG A 83 -7.56 -0.87 13.42
N HIS A 84 -6.29 -0.48 13.33
CA HIS A 84 -5.46 -0.17 14.49
C HIS A 84 -6.02 1.01 15.29
N ILE A 85 -6.37 2.11 14.62
CA ILE A 85 -7.03 3.27 15.25
C ILE A 85 -8.30 2.83 16.00
N PHE A 86 -9.16 2.05 15.34
CA PHE A 86 -10.42 1.60 15.92
C PHE A 86 -10.19 0.69 17.13
N GLU A 87 -9.35 -0.34 17.01
CA GLU A 87 -9.11 -1.32 18.06
C GLU A 87 -8.47 -0.68 19.28
N THR A 88 -7.46 0.18 19.10
CA THR A 88 -6.77 0.82 20.24
C THR A 88 -7.65 1.82 20.97
N LEU A 89 -8.49 2.59 20.26
CA LEU A 89 -9.45 3.49 20.91
C LEU A 89 -10.53 2.69 21.65
N ARG A 90 -11.10 1.66 21.00
CA ARG A 90 -12.14 0.81 21.59
C ARG A 90 -11.66 0.08 22.84
N ASN A 91 -10.42 -0.41 22.84
CA ASN A 91 -9.84 -1.20 23.92
C ASN A 91 -9.09 -0.34 24.96
N ASN A 92 -9.10 1.00 24.80
CA ASN A 92 -8.36 1.94 25.66
C ASN A 92 -6.84 1.67 25.75
N GLU A 93 -6.23 1.24 24.65
CA GLU A 93 -4.80 0.90 24.53
C GLU A 93 -3.97 2.18 24.23
N ARG A 94 -3.96 3.15 25.14
CA ARG A 94 -3.33 4.47 24.94
C ARG A 94 -1.85 4.39 24.56
N GLU A 95 -1.06 3.67 25.36
CA GLU A 95 0.38 3.58 25.16
C GLU A 95 0.71 3.02 23.78
N LEU A 96 0.01 1.94 23.39
CA LEU A 96 0.14 1.32 22.07
C LEU A 96 -0.26 2.27 20.94
N PHE A 97 -1.32 3.07 21.12
CA PHE A 97 -1.74 4.06 20.13
C PHE A 97 -0.69 5.15 19.95
N ILE A 98 -0.21 5.75 21.04
CA ILE A 98 0.77 6.85 20.98
C ILE A 98 2.11 6.37 20.41
N ASP A 99 2.54 5.16 20.78
CA ASP A 99 3.79 4.58 20.30
C ASP A 99 3.70 4.16 18.83
N GLN A 100 2.64 3.44 18.44
CA GLN A 100 2.63 2.69 17.19
C GLN A 100 1.59 3.15 16.16
N VAL A 101 0.59 3.95 16.54
CA VAL A 101 -0.46 4.42 15.62
C VAL A 101 -0.28 5.89 15.27
N LEU A 102 0.00 6.74 16.26
CA LEU A 102 0.19 8.17 16.07
C LEU A 102 1.56 8.48 15.45
N SER A 103 1.58 9.31 14.40
CA SER A 103 2.82 9.67 13.72
C SER A 103 3.75 10.52 14.59
N ASN A 104 5.06 10.43 14.34
CA ASN A 104 6.03 11.30 14.99
C ASN A 104 5.81 12.77 14.65
N ALA A 105 5.36 13.07 13.42
CA ALA A 105 5.00 14.42 13.01
C ALA A 105 3.91 15.03 13.90
N THR A 106 2.84 14.28 14.17
CA THR A 106 1.76 14.74 15.05
C THR A 106 2.20 14.87 16.50
N LYS A 107 3.00 13.92 17.00
CA LYS A 107 3.58 14.02 18.34
C LYS A 107 4.43 15.30 18.48
N GLN A 108 5.23 15.60 17.48
CA GLN A 108 6.06 16.81 17.46
C GLN A 108 5.19 18.09 17.43
N GLU A 109 4.13 18.13 16.64
CA GLU A 109 3.21 19.28 16.60
C GLU A 109 2.56 19.57 17.96
N PHE A 110 2.20 18.53 18.72
CA PHE A 110 1.70 18.69 20.10
C PHE A 110 2.78 19.28 21.01
N ILE A 111 4.00 18.75 20.95
CA ILE A 111 5.14 19.23 21.73
C ILE A 111 5.47 20.69 21.40
N ASP A 112 5.49 21.04 20.12
CA ASP A 112 5.79 22.40 19.63
C ASP A 112 4.74 23.42 20.09
N HIS A 113 3.51 22.96 20.35
CA HIS A 113 2.43 23.76 20.95
C HIS A 113 2.35 23.64 22.48
N GLY A 114 3.34 23.04 23.13
CA GLY A 114 3.42 22.91 24.58
C GLY A 114 2.37 21.98 25.19
N LYS A 115 1.87 21.01 24.39
CA LYS A 115 0.89 20.01 24.79
C LYS A 115 1.53 18.64 24.95
N ASP A 116 0.88 17.78 25.73
CA ASP A 116 1.26 16.37 25.83
C ASP A 116 0.69 15.61 24.61
N PRO A 117 1.50 14.85 23.84
CA PRO A 117 0.99 13.99 22.78
C PRO A 117 -0.09 13.01 23.23
N ASN A 118 -0.13 12.63 24.52
CA ASN A 118 -1.19 11.80 25.07
C ASN A 118 -2.58 12.46 24.96
N GLU A 119 -2.67 13.79 24.92
CA GLU A 119 -3.93 14.51 24.70
C GLU A 119 -4.57 14.15 23.35
N ALA A 120 -3.77 13.76 22.34
CA ALA A 120 -4.30 13.31 21.06
C ALA A 120 -5.20 12.08 21.21
N PHE A 121 -4.84 11.15 22.11
CA PHE A 121 -5.67 9.98 22.38
C PHE A 121 -6.99 10.37 23.04
N ASP A 122 -6.97 11.29 24.00
CA ASP A 122 -8.18 11.79 24.68
C ASP A 122 -9.14 12.45 23.69
N MET A 123 -8.61 13.35 22.84
CA MET A 123 -9.40 14.03 21.81
C MET A 123 -10.09 13.04 20.86
N LEU A 124 -9.36 12.00 20.43
CA LEU A 124 -9.91 11.00 19.52
C LEU A 124 -10.86 10.02 20.23
N LEU A 125 -10.66 9.76 21.51
CA LEU A 125 -11.57 8.93 22.32
C LEU A 125 -12.90 9.66 22.55
N GLU A 126 -12.89 10.97 22.79
CA GLU A 126 -14.09 11.80 22.86
C GLU A 126 -14.87 11.78 21.53
N ASP A 127 -14.17 11.75 20.41
CA ASP A 127 -14.73 11.68 19.06
C ASP A 127 -14.94 10.25 18.54
N PHE A 128 -14.78 9.22 19.37
CA PHE A 128 -14.72 7.83 18.90
C PHE A 128 -15.94 7.41 18.08
N GLU A 129 -17.14 7.85 18.48
CA GLU A 129 -18.37 7.56 17.74
C GLU A 129 -18.37 8.19 16.34
N MET A 130 -17.82 9.39 16.18
CA MET A 130 -17.69 10.05 14.87
C MET A 130 -16.67 9.35 13.98
N ILE A 131 -15.57 8.87 14.57
CA ILE A 131 -14.56 8.06 13.88
C ILE A 131 -15.18 6.72 13.43
N ASN A 132 -15.95 6.07 14.29
CA ASN A 132 -16.65 4.83 13.98
C ASN A 132 -17.64 5.02 12.81
N GLN A 133 -18.41 6.10 12.81
CA GLN A 133 -19.32 6.45 11.70
C GLN A 133 -18.58 6.68 10.40
N LEU A 134 -17.44 7.39 10.43
CA LEU A 134 -16.58 7.59 9.28
C LEU A 134 -16.11 6.23 8.71
N PHE A 135 -15.59 5.34 9.57
CA PHE A 135 -15.09 4.04 9.14
C PHE A 135 -16.19 3.12 8.62
N ALA A 136 -17.39 3.18 9.20
CA ALA A 136 -18.57 2.47 8.71
C ALA A 136 -18.97 2.91 7.29
N ARG A 137 -18.66 4.16 6.89
CA ARG A 137 -18.84 4.62 5.52
C ARG A 137 -17.70 4.20 4.59
N MET A 138 -16.55 3.72 5.07
CA MET A 138 -15.47 3.23 4.20
C MET A 138 -14.87 1.91 4.69
N PRO A 139 -15.65 0.83 4.87
CA PRO A 139 -15.22 -0.38 5.57
C PRO A 139 -14.04 -1.13 4.90
N MET A 140 -13.78 -0.85 3.62
CA MET A 140 -12.66 -1.43 2.85
C MET A 140 -11.59 -0.40 2.49
N ALA A 141 -11.63 0.77 3.14
CA ALA A 141 -10.68 1.86 2.99
C ALA A 141 -10.39 2.19 1.52
N GLU A 142 -9.16 1.97 1.03
CA GLU A 142 -8.75 2.26 -0.34
C GLU A 142 -9.53 1.49 -1.43
N ASN A 143 -10.16 0.38 -1.05
CA ASN A 143 -10.99 -0.42 -1.95
C ASN A 143 -12.48 -0.08 -1.83
N ALA A 144 -12.86 0.84 -0.93
CA ALA A 144 -14.25 1.26 -0.78
C ALA A 144 -14.65 2.16 -1.97
N PRO A 145 -15.79 1.90 -2.65
CA PRO A 145 -16.18 2.65 -3.85
C PRO A 145 -16.47 4.13 -3.56
N ASN A 146 -16.84 4.43 -2.33
CA ASN A 146 -17.15 5.77 -1.83
C ASN A 146 -15.98 6.43 -1.10
N ALA A 147 -14.77 5.90 -1.23
CA ALA A 147 -13.55 6.50 -0.73
C ALA A 147 -12.58 6.88 -1.87
N ARG A 148 -11.63 7.74 -1.54
CA ARG A 148 -10.51 8.17 -2.38
C ARG A 148 -9.23 8.13 -1.56
N PHE A 149 -8.21 7.56 -2.17
CA PHE A 149 -6.84 7.53 -1.67
C PHE A 149 -5.99 8.44 -2.55
N GLU A 150 -5.44 9.49 -1.96
CA GLU A 150 -4.71 10.54 -2.68
C GLU A 150 -3.36 10.79 -2.00
N THR A 151 -2.32 11.04 -2.79
CA THR A 151 -1.03 11.52 -2.25
C THR A 151 -1.11 13.03 -2.05
N ILE A 152 -0.85 13.50 -0.84
CA ILE A 152 -0.93 14.93 -0.45
C ILE A 152 0.42 15.55 -0.10
N GLY A 153 1.48 14.74 -0.06
CA GLY A 153 2.84 15.17 0.22
C GLY A 153 3.82 14.01 0.08
N THR A 154 5.10 14.26 0.37
CA THR A 154 6.13 13.20 0.38
C THR A 154 5.80 12.18 1.46
N ASN A 155 5.53 10.93 1.06
CA ASN A 155 5.11 9.85 1.95
C ASN A 155 3.82 10.17 2.75
N MET A 156 3.02 11.14 2.31
CA MET A 156 1.78 11.53 2.97
C MET A 156 0.61 11.23 2.07
N HIS A 157 -0.38 10.57 2.63
CA HIS A 157 -1.57 10.14 1.92
C HIS A 157 -2.83 10.56 2.66
N ARG A 158 -3.88 10.86 1.92
CA ARG A 158 -5.21 11.16 2.43
C ARG A 158 -6.16 10.03 2.03
N MET A 159 -6.83 9.47 3.02
CA MET A 159 -8.02 8.65 2.82
C MET A 159 -9.25 9.49 3.12
N ARG A 160 -10.15 9.67 2.16
CA ARG A 160 -11.36 10.47 2.36
C ARG A 160 -12.57 9.90 1.66
N LEU A 161 -13.76 10.22 2.16
CA LEU A 161 -15.00 9.95 1.45
C LEU A 161 -15.09 10.80 0.17
N ILE A 162 -15.78 10.29 -0.84
CA ILE A 162 -16.16 11.10 -2.01
C ILE A 162 -17.12 12.21 -1.59
N LYS A 163 -17.05 13.35 -2.31
CA LYS A 163 -17.85 14.54 -2.02
C LYS A 163 -19.33 14.18 -1.90
N GLY A 164 -19.94 14.59 -0.79
CA GLY A 164 -21.37 14.39 -0.54
C GLY A 164 -21.74 13.18 0.33
N VAL A 165 -20.90 12.14 0.40
CA VAL A 165 -21.22 10.91 1.16
C VAL A 165 -21.14 11.10 2.67
N GLY A 166 -20.25 11.98 3.13
CA GLY A 166 -20.04 12.22 4.55
C GLY A 166 -20.59 13.55 5.05
N LYS A 167 -21.44 14.29 4.32
CA LYS A 167 -21.85 15.66 4.70
C LYS A 167 -22.41 15.81 6.13
N ASP A 168 -22.92 14.72 6.70
CA ASP A 168 -23.45 14.60 8.06
C ASP A 168 -22.37 14.36 9.15
N LEU A 169 -21.15 14.04 8.75
CA LEU A 169 -20.05 13.65 9.63
C LEU A 169 -19.13 14.83 9.95
N LYS A 170 -18.60 14.86 11.18
CA LYS A 170 -17.51 15.75 11.57
C LYS A 170 -16.27 15.51 10.71
N TRP A 171 -15.80 14.26 10.70
CA TRP A 171 -14.63 13.83 9.94
C TRP A 171 -15.04 13.30 8.57
N GLN A 172 -14.35 13.75 7.52
CA GLN A 172 -14.56 13.32 6.14
C GLN A 172 -13.48 12.34 5.65
N GLY A 173 -12.44 12.15 6.45
CA GLY A 173 -11.28 11.34 6.12
C GLY A 173 -10.21 11.43 7.19
N PHE A 174 -9.04 10.91 6.87
CA PHE A 174 -7.85 11.01 7.69
C PHE A 174 -6.61 10.99 6.81
N ASP A 175 -5.59 11.69 7.28
CA ASP A 175 -4.27 11.77 6.70
C ASP A 175 -3.35 10.78 7.40
N MET A 176 -2.47 10.17 6.63
CA MET A 176 -1.46 9.26 7.10
C MET A 176 -0.11 9.62 6.52
N ILE A 177 0.94 9.23 7.23
CA ILE A 177 2.32 9.37 6.81
C ILE A 177 3.02 8.03 6.96
N THR A 178 3.85 7.68 5.98
CA THR A 178 4.66 6.47 6.06
C THR A 178 5.93 6.74 6.87
N GLU A 179 6.06 6.07 8.01
CA GLU A 179 7.24 6.09 8.89
C GLU A 179 7.75 4.65 9.03
N ASP A 180 9.05 4.43 8.80
CA ASP A 180 9.70 3.10 8.85
C ASP A 180 8.99 2.02 8.02
N GLY A 181 8.38 2.44 6.91
CA GLY A 181 7.65 1.55 6.00
C GLY A 181 6.27 1.10 6.49
N TYR A 182 5.70 1.78 7.50
CA TYR A 182 4.34 1.58 7.98
C TYR A 182 3.57 2.91 7.99
N GLU A 183 2.28 2.86 7.71
CA GLU A 183 1.40 4.01 7.78
C GLU A 183 1.09 4.36 9.24
N LYS A 184 1.24 5.65 9.56
CA LYS A 184 0.91 6.23 10.86
C LYS A 184 -0.14 7.31 10.69
N LEU A 185 -1.00 7.50 11.68
CA LEU A 185 -2.00 8.55 11.68
C LEU A 185 -1.31 9.91 11.80
N LEU A 186 -1.50 10.76 10.78
CA LEU A 186 -1.17 12.17 10.87
C LEU A 186 -2.30 12.89 11.60
N TRP A 187 -3.48 12.99 10.99
CA TRP A 187 -4.65 13.53 11.68
C TRP A 187 -5.96 13.22 10.94
N PHE A 188 -7.10 13.51 11.56
CA PHE A 188 -8.38 13.46 10.86
C PHE A 188 -8.60 14.72 10.00
N TYR A 189 -9.27 14.52 8.87
CA TYR A 189 -9.53 15.55 7.86
C TYR A 189 -10.99 16.01 7.92
N GLU A 190 -11.20 17.33 7.89
CA GLU A 190 -12.49 17.98 7.75
C GLU A 190 -12.58 18.67 6.38
N GLU A 191 -13.66 18.44 5.64
CA GLU A 191 -13.96 19.21 4.42
C GLU A 191 -14.61 20.52 4.86
N ARG A 192 -13.86 21.63 4.76
CA ARG A 192 -14.35 22.98 5.02
C ARG A 192 -15.27 23.48 3.90
#